data_AF-X0WLT4-F1
#
_entry.id   AF-X0WLT4-F1
#
_cell.length_a   1.000
_cell.length_b   1.000
_cell.length_c   1.000
_cell.angle_alpha   90.00
_cell.angle_beta   90.00
_cell.angle_gamma   90.00
#
_symmetry.space_group_name_H-M   'P 1'
#
loop_
_entity.id
_entity.type
_entity.pdbx_description
1 polymer ?
#
loop_
_entity_poly.entity_id
_entity_poly.type
_entity_poly.pdbx_seq_one_letter_code
_entity_poly.pdbx_strand_id
1 'polypeptide(L)' 'MDFTLSEEQEILRKTARDFLTAECPKTLVRKMMEDERGYSVELWHKMSELGWMGLMFPEKYN' A
#
# COMPACT_ATOMS: atom_id res chain seq x y z
N MET A 1 14.47 -25.06 5.90
CA MET A 1 14.29 -23.75 5.26
C MET A 1 13.11 -23.10 5.95
N ASP A 2 13.28 -21.89 6.46
CA ASP A 2 12.22 -21.14 7.13
C ASP A 2 11.54 -20.22 6.12
N PHE A 3 10.21 -20.23 6.09
CA PHE A 3 9.37 -19.44 5.19
C PHE A 3 8.51 -18.42 5.94
N THR A 4 8.75 -18.26 7.25
CA THR A 4 8.13 -17.22 8.04
C THR A 4 8.62 -15.85 7.59
N LEU A 5 7.76 -14.85 7.76
CA LEU A 5 8.15 -13.47 7.55
C LEU A 5 9.08 -13.03 8.68
N SER A 6 10.05 -12.20 8.34
CA SER A 6 10.82 -11.45 9.35
C SER A 6 9.90 -10.51 10.13
N GLU A 7 10.37 -10.06 11.31
CA GLU A 7 9.64 -9.11 12.14
C GLU A 7 9.27 -7.82 11.39
N GLU A 8 10.21 -7.28 10.60
CA GLU A 8 9.98 -6.08 9.79
C GLU A 8 8.89 -6.31 8.73
N GLN A 9 8.90 -7.47 8.07
CA GLN A 9 7.87 -7.84 7.09
C GLN A 9 6.50 -8.04 7.75
N GLU A 10 6.47 -8.56 8.98
CA GLU A 10 5.23 -8.69 9.76
C GLU A 10 4.64 -7.33 10.14
N ILE A 11 5.49 -6.41 10.59
CA ILE A 11 5.10 -5.02 10.88
C ILE A 11 4.55 -4.35 9.61
N LEU A 12 5.27 -4.46 8.48
CA LEU A 12 4.81 -3.91 7.20
C LEU A 12 3.46 -4.49 6.78
N ARG A 13 3.28 -5.82 6.89
CA ARG A 13 2.02 -6.51 6.56
C ARG A 13 0.86 -5.99 7.40
N LYS A 14 1.08 -5.82 8.71
CA LYS A 14 0.06 -5.32 9.62
C LYS A 14 -0.31 -3.87 9.27
N THR A 15 0.68 -2.99 9.14
CA THR A 15 0.45 -1.59 8.80
C THR A 15 -0.26 -1.43 7.45
N ALA A 16 0.13 -2.21 6.44
CA ALA A 16 -0.52 -2.20 5.14
C ALA A 16 -2.00 -2.63 5.21
N ARG A 17 -2.28 -3.67 5.99
CA ARG A 17 -3.65 -4.15 6.21
C ARG A 17 -4.52 -3.11 6.93
N ASP A 18 -4.01 -2.53 8.00
CA ASP A 18 -4.75 -1.55 8.82
C ASP A 18 -5.05 -0.30 7.97
N PHE A 19 -4.06 0.21 7.24
CA PHE A 19 -4.20 1.36 6.34
C PHE A 19 -5.23 1.10 5.24
N LEU A 20 -5.11 0.00 4.47
CA LEU A 20 -6.03 -0.27 3.36
C LEU A 20 -7.45 -0.55 3.84
N THR A 21 -7.62 -1.09 5.05
CA THR A 21 -8.94 -1.28 5.66
C THR A 21 -9.62 0.06 5.93
N ALA A 22 -8.86 1.08 6.33
CA ALA A 22 -9.38 2.43 6.58
C ALA A 22 -9.57 3.23 5.29
N GLU A 23 -8.57 3.23 4.41
CA GLU A 23 -8.47 4.17 3.27
C GLU A 23 -9.01 3.60 1.96
N CYS A 24 -9.21 2.28 1.84
CA CYS A 24 -9.70 1.63 0.62
C CYS A 24 -11.03 0.88 0.84
N PRO A 25 -12.12 1.60 1.17
CA PRO A 25 -13.42 0.97 1.37
C PRO A 25 -13.98 0.40 0.06
N LYS A 26 -14.87 -0.59 0.16
CA LYS A 26 -15.53 -1.21 -1.01
C LYS A 26 -16.25 -0.20 -1.92
N THR A 27 -16.72 0.91 -1.37
CA THR A 27 -17.34 2.00 -2.13
C THR A 27 -16.35 2.70 -3.04
N LEU A 28 -15.13 2.97 -2.55
CA LEU A 28 -14.04 3.49 -3.37
C LEU A 28 -13.68 2.50 -4.48
N VAL A 29 -13.53 1.22 -4.13
CA VAL A 29 -13.22 0.16 -5.12
C VAL A 29 -14.27 0.13 -6.24
N ARG A 30 -15.57 0.13 -5.90
CA ARG A 30 -16.65 0.18 -6.91
C ARG A 30 -16.58 1.41 -7.79
N LYS A 31 -16.34 2.59 -7.21
CA LYS A 31 -16.16 3.83 -7.97
C LYS A 31 -14.99 3.72 -8.96
N MET A 32 -13.88 3.11 -8.54
CA MET A 32 -12.71 2.94 -9.40
C MET A 32 -12.95 1.94 -10.53
N MET A 33 -13.86 0.97 -10.39
CA MET A 33 -14.21 0.06 -11.50
C MET A 33 -14.87 0.77 -12.69
N GLU A 34 -15.50 1.93 -12.45
CA GLU A 34 -16.17 2.74 -13.48
C GLU A 34 -15.29 3.93 -13.94
N ASP A 35 -14.23 4.24 -13.20
CA ASP A 35 -13.30 5.32 -13.51
C ASP A 35 -12.33 4.91 -14.62
N GLU A 36 -12.09 5.79 -15.59
CA GLU A 36 -11.20 5.52 -16.74
C GLU A 36 -9.78 5.14 -16.32
N ARG A 37 -9.26 5.70 -15.21
CA ARG A 37 -7.92 5.39 -14.71
C ARG A 37 -7.90 4.11 -13.89
N GLY A 38 -9.00 3.77 -13.22
CA GLY A 38 -9.10 2.58 -12.37
C GLY A 38 -8.43 2.69 -11.00
N TYR A 39 -7.91 3.88 -10.62
CA TYR A 39 -7.25 4.09 -9.33
C TYR A 39 -7.39 5.52 -8.81
N SER A 40 -7.28 5.67 -7.48
CA SER A 40 -7.31 6.97 -6.82
C SER A 40 -5.90 7.54 -6.67
N VAL A 41 -5.63 8.68 -7.32
CA VAL A 41 -4.37 9.42 -7.15
C VAL A 41 -4.14 9.82 -5.69
N GLU A 42 -5.21 10.17 -4.97
CA GLU A 42 -5.14 10.52 -3.55
C GLU A 42 -4.69 9.33 -2.69
N LEU A 43 -5.27 8.15 -2.92
CA LEU A 43 -4.87 6.92 -2.20
C LEU A 43 -3.41 6.56 -2.50
N TRP A 44 -2.99 6.69 -3.75
CA TRP A 44 -1.60 6.50 -4.16
C TRP A 44 -0.66 7.51 -3.48
N HIS A 45 -1.07 8.77 -3.34
CA HIS A 45 -0.25 9.76 -2.63
C HIS A 45 -0.07 9.39 -1.15
N LYS A 46 -1.15 9.00 -0.45
CA LYS A 46 -1.08 8.55 0.95
C LYS A 46 -0.15 7.34 1.12
N MET A 47 -0.21 6.38 0.21
CA MET A 47 0.71 5.23 0.22
C MET A 47 2.18 5.65 0.02
N SER A 48 2.43 6.72 -0.76
CA SER A 48 3.79 7.23 -0.98
C SER A 48 4.37 7.94 0.24
N GLU A 49 3.53 8.63 1.03
CA GLU A 49 3.91 9.24 2.31
C GLU A 49 4.34 8.19 3.34
N LEU A 50 3.83 6.96 3.21
CA LEU A 50 4.26 5.80 4.02
C LEU A 50 5.56 5.16 3.53
N GLY A 51 6.17 5.70 2.47
CA GLY A 51 7.43 5.22 1.90
C GLY A 51 7.32 3.92 1.10
N TRP A 52 6.11 3.43 0.82
CA TRP A 52 5.93 2.09 0.23
C TRP A 52 6.48 1.97 -1.19
N MET A 53 6.46 3.06 -1.96
CA MET A 53 6.98 3.10 -3.33
C MET A 53 8.51 3.01 -3.35
N GLY A 54 9.18 3.39 -2.26
CA GLY A 54 10.63 3.30 -2.09
C GLY A 54 11.11 1.91 -1.67
N LEU A 55 10.25 1.06 -1.11
CA LEU A 55 10.63 -0.24 -0.52
C LEU A 55 11.33 -1.19 -1.52
N MET A 56 11.00 -1.07 -2.80
CA MET A 56 11.57 -1.89 -3.87
C MET A 56 12.91 -1.36 -4.39
N PHE A 57 13.33 -0.17 -3.97
CA PHE A 57 14.54 0.48 -4.43
C PHE A 57 15.60 0.51 -3.31
N PRO A 58 16.89 0.38 -3.67
CA PRO A 58 17.98 0.65 -2.73
C PRO A 58 17.92 2.09 -2.19
N GLU A 59 18.29 2.28 -0.92
CA GLU A 59 18.21 3.58 -0.23
C GLU A 59 18.93 4.73 -0.94
N LYS A 60 19.95 4.45 -1.76
CA LYS A 60 20.66 5.47 -2.56
C LYS A 60 19.79 6.23 -3.57
N TYR A 61 18.55 5.82 -3.78
CA TYR A 61 17.59 6.45 -4.70
C TYR A 61 16.42 7.13 -3.99
N ASN A 62 16.44 7.18 -2.64
CA ASN A 62 15.50 7.98 -1.86
C ASN A 62 15.89 9.46 -1.83
#